data_AF-A0A8C1PQD3-F1
#
_entry.id   AF-A0A8C1PQD3-F1
#
_cell.length_a   1.000
_cell.length_b   1.000
_cell.length_c   1.000
_cell.angle_alpha   90.00
_cell.angle_beta   90.00
_cell.angle_gamma   90.00
#
_symmetry.space_group_name_H-M   'P 1'
#
loop_
_entity.id
_entity.type
_entity.pdbx_description
1 polymer ?
#
loop_
_entity_poly.entity_id
_entity_poly.type
_entity_poly.pdbx_seq_one_letter_code
_entity_poly.pdbx_strand_id
1 'polypeptide(L)'
;MELDAARQTEAGDSESPSNMELEDAPKETPEAVEPATDAAAAQDPALPAEYERLFKVVEENPEDFNGWVYLLQYVEQENHLEASRKAFDAFFLHYPYCYGYWKKYADIEKKHGYIHMADEVYRRGLQAIPLSVDLWLHYITFLRENQDTSDGEAENRIRASYEHAVLACGTDFRSDRLWEAYIAWETEQGKLANVTAVYDRILCIPTQLYSQHFQKFKEHVQSNNPKHFLSEEEFVQLRVELANANKPSGDDAPGEELPPGTEDLVTEIENMRHKVIETRQEVFNHNEHEVSKRWAFEEGIKRPYFHVKALEKTQLNNWREYLDFELENGTPERVVVLFERCLIACALYEEFWIKYAKYLESYSVEGVRHIFKKACTVHLPKKPTVHLLWAAFEEQQGSVEEARGILKAVEEAVPGLAMVRLRRVSLERRHGNMDEAEALLRDGITNGKNSSESSFYAVKLARQLVKVQKSIGKAKKVLLEAVEKDEVQVYFD
;
A
#
# COMPACT_ATOMS: atom_id res chain seq x y z
N MET A 1 -3.38 46.55 -9.96
CA MET A 1 -4.45 47.22 -9.19
C MET A 1 -4.47 46.54 -7.83
N GLU A 2 -3.39 46.66 -7.05
CA GLU A 2 -2.97 47.84 -6.28
C GLU A 2 -4.09 48.37 -5.38
N LEU A 3 -3.93 48.12 -4.08
CA LEU A 3 -4.13 49.11 -3.03
C LEU A 3 -3.23 48.71 -1.84
N ASP A 4 -2.08 49.39 -1.82
CA ASP A 4 -1.09 49.45 -0.76
C ASP A 4 -1.50 50.54 0.25
N ALA A 5 -1.31 50.30 1.56
CA ALA A 5 -1.19 51.37 2.57
C ALA A 5 -0.62 50.84 3.91
N ALA A 6 0.71 50.80 3.97
CA ALA A 6 1.60 51.32 5.02
C ALA A 6 1.22 51.25 6.52
N ARG A 7 2.16 50.70 7.31
CA ARG A 7 2.75 51.38 8.48
C ARG A 7 4.15 50.82 8.81
N GLN A 8 5.13 51.72 8.83
CA GLN A 8 6.51 51.52 9.27
C GLN A 8 6.74 52.11 10.66
N THR A 9 7.97 51.88 11.17
CA THR A 9 8.66 52.37 12.39
C THR A 9 8.47 51.46 13.62
N GLU A 10 9.49 51.03 14.37
CA GLU A 10 10.91 51.46 14.46
C GLU A 10 11.75 50.37 15.16
N ALA A 11 13.08 50.46 15.00
CA ALA A 11 14.10 49.54 15.51
C ALA A 11 14.49 49.80 16.98
N GLY A 12 15.16 48.84 17.63
CA GLY A 12 15.90 49.11 18.87
C GLY A 12 16.30 47.89 19.71
N ASP A 13 17.52 47.41 19.44
CA ASP A 13 18.56 46.82 20.29
C ASP A 13 18.31 45.97 21.56
N SER A 14 19.24 45.03 21.67
CA SER A 14 19.67 44.19 22.80
C SER A 14 20.01 44.94 24.09
N GLU A 15 19.75 44.33 25.24
CA GLU A 15 20.78 43.89 26.21
C GLU A 15 20.13 43.40 27.52
N SER A 16 20.68 42.33 28.07
CA SER A 16 20.43 41.85 29.43
C SER A 16 20.81 42.90 30.48
N PRO A 17 20.34 42.75 31.73
CA PRO A 17 21.30 42.85 32.81
C PRO A 17 21.16 41.75 33.87
N SER A 18 22.31 41.16 34.16
CA SER A 18 22.70 40.51 35.41
C SER A 18 23.18 41.57 36.39
N ASN A 19 22.83 41.45 37.67
CA ASN A 19 23.59 41.81 38.89
C ASN A 19 22.62 41.84 40.10
N MET A 20 22.97 41.51 41.34
CA MET A 20 24.24 41.43 42.08
C MET A 20 23.92 40.75 43.44
N GLU A 21 24.68 39.74 43.90
CA GLU A 21 25.71 39.81 44.99
C GLU A 21 25.14 39.86 46.42
N LEU A 22 25.73 39.31 47.50
CA LEU A 22 26.77 38.31 47.83
C LEU A 22 26.79 38.20 49.38
N GLU A 23 27.57 37.25 49.90
CA GLU A 23 28.04 37.03 51.30
C GLU A 23 27.11 36.19 52.20
N ASP A 24 27.57 35.09 52.80
CA ASP A 24 28.77 34.98 53.62
C ASP A 24 29.35 33.54 53.63
N ALA A 25 30.67 33.41 53.79
CA ALA A 25 31.38 32.14 54.02
C ALA A 25 32.24 32.24 55.28
N PRO A 26 32.43 31.16 56.04
CA PRO A 26 33.79 30.61 56.06
C PRO A 26 33.92 29.08 56.20
N LYS A 27 34.87 28.56 55.40
CA LYS A 27 35.90 27.52 55.68
C LYS A 27 35.51 26.27 56.48
N GLU A 28 35.65 25.11 55.82
CA GLU A 28 36.69 24.11 56.13
C GLU A 28 36.83 23.10 54.95
N THR A 29 38.07 22.73 54.62
CA THR A 29 38.48 21.77 53.56
C THR A 29 39.09 20.51 54.23
N PRO A 30 39.33 19.39 53.54
CA PRO A 30 38.45 18.22 53.57
C PRO A 30 39.16 16.97 54.16
N GLU A 31 38.40 16.01 54.69
CA GLU A 31 38.84 14.60 54.73
C GLU A 31 37.78 13.72 54.08
N ALA A 32 38.27 12.86 53.18
CA ALA A 32 37.52 12.15 52.16
C ALA A 32 36.62 11.05 52.72
N VAL A 33 35.37 11.00 52.25
CA VAL A 33 34.61 9.77 52.05
C VAL A 33 33.70 9.97 50.82
N GLU A 34 33.90 9.14 49.80
CA GLU A 34 33.07 9.10 48.59
C GLU A 34 31.59 8.80 48.90
N PRO A 35 30.62 9.40 48.20
CA PRO A 35 29.30 8.83 48.06
C PRO A 35 29.14 8.19 46.68
N ALA A 36 28.62 6.96 46.72
CA ALA A 36 28.34 6.08 45.61
C ALA A 36 27.53 6.74 44.48
N THR A 37 28.02 6.59 43.26
CA THR A 37 27.22 6.74 42.05
C THR A 37 26.41 5.47 41.84
N ASP A 38 25.15 5.49 42.28
CA ASP A 38 24.17 4.49 41.87
C ASP A 38 23.52 4.96 40.56
N ALA A 39 24.20 4.67 39.46
CA ALA A 39 23.63 4.70 38.12
C ALA A 39 23.66 3.26 37.60
N ALA A 40 22.69 2.47 38.03
CA ALA A 40 22.40 1.18 37.43
C ALA A 40 21.92 1.43 35.99
N ALA A 41 22.86 1.38 35.04
CA ALA A 41 22.55 1.14 33.65
C ALA A 41 21.80 -0.19 33.55
N ALA A 42 20.52 -0.14 33.22
CA ALA A 42 19.77 -1.31 32.80
C ALA A 42 20.51 -1.91 31.58
N GLN A 43 21.18 -3.03 31.79
CA GLN A 43 21.74 -3.81 30.70
C GLN A 43 20.57 -4.48 29.99
N ASP A 44 20.36 -4.15 28.72
CA ASP A 44 19.45 -4.90 27.86
C ASP A 44 19.85 -6.38 27.92
N PRO A 45 18.88 -7.32 28.08
CA PRO A 45 19.18 -8.73 28.09
C PRO A 45 19.95 -9.10 26.81
N ALA A 46 21.11 -9.72 26.96
CA ALA A 46 21.91 -10.13 25.81
C ALA A 46 21.06 -11.03 24.89
N LEU A 47 21.01 -10.68 23.60
CA LEU A 47 20.24 -11.43 22.62
C LEU A 47 20.74 -12.87 22.54
N PRO A 48 19.85 -13.88 22.43
CA PRO A 48 20.27 -15.28 22.37
C PRO A 48 21.22 -15.56 21.18
N ALA A 49 22.23 -16.41 21.37
CA ALA A 49 23.18 -16.75 20.29
C ALA A 49 22.50 -17.37 19.05
N GLU A 50 21.41 -18.12 19.25
CA GLU A 50 20.63 -18.68 18.13
C GLU A 50 19.85 -17.59 17.37
N TYR A 51 19.40 -16.51 18.03
CA TYR A 51 18.82 -15.35 17.36
C TYR A 51 19.84 -14.74 16.39
N GLU A 52 21.06 -14.47 16.86
CA GLU A 52 22.11 -13.86 16.03
C GLU A 52 22.45 -14.73 14.82
N ARG A 53 22.51 -16.05 15.02
CA ARG A 53 22.73 -17.01 13.93
C ARG A 53 21.63 -16.94 12.89
N LEU A 54 20.36 -17.01 13.32
CA LEU A 54 19.21 -16.99 12.41
C LEU A 54 19.07 -15.62 11.71
N PHE A 55 19.32 -14.52 12.43
CA PHE A 55 19.29 -13.17 11.88
C PHE A 55 20.38 -12.98 10.80
N LYS A 56 21.59 -13.52 11.02
CA LYS A 56 22.66 -13.48 10.04
C LYS A 56 22.31 -14.21 8.74
N VAL A 57 21.62 -15.36 8.82
CA VAL A 57 21.19 -16.11 7.63
C VAL A 57 20.27 -15.28 6.74
N VAL A 58 19.31 -14.57 7.34
CA VAL A 58 18.38 -13.72 6.59
C VAL A 58 18.99 -12.40 6.15
N GLU A 59 20.01 -11.89 6.83
CA GLU A 59 20.79 -10.73 6.41
C GLU A 59 21.67 -11.04 5.17
N GLU A 60 22.28 -12.23 5.14
CA GLU A 60 23.06 -12.70 3.99
C GLU A 60 22.16 -13.03 2.78
N ASN A 61 20.95 -13.53 3.03
CA ASN A 61 19.97 -13.82 1.97
C ASN A 61 18.55 -13.33 2.33
N PRO A 62 18.25 -12.03 2.13
CA PRO A 62 16.94 -11.46 2.46
C PRO A 62 15.77 -12.04 1.65
N GLU A 63 16.07 -12.69 0.52
CA GLU A 63 15.07 -13.34 -0.34
C GLU A 63 14.68 -14.76 0.16
N ASP A 64 15.37 -15.29 1.18
CA ASP A 64 15.00 -16.57 1.78
C ASP A 64 13.82 -16.42 2.76
N PHE A 65 12.62 -16.52 2.19
CA PHE A 65 11.39 -16.49 2.95
C PHE A 65 11.32 -17.57 4.05
N ASN A 66 11.86 -18.78 3.83
CA ASN A 66 11.80 -19.83 4.85
C ASN A 66 12.70 -19.49 6.03
N GLY A 67 13.91 -18.94 5.77
CA GLY A 67 14.79 -18.39 6.80
C GLY A 67 14.07 -17.37 7.68
N TRP A 68 13.33 -16.44 7.07
CA TRP A 68 12.49 -15.49 7.80
C TRP A 68 11.41 -16.19 8.63
N VAL A 69 10.69 -17.17 8.08
CA VAL A 69 9.66 -17.90 8.84
C VAL A 69 10.26 -18.58 10.08
N TYR A 70 11.42 -19.22 9.95
CA TYR A 70 12.11 -19.84 11.08
C TYR A 70 12.53 -18.82 12.14
N LEU A 71 13.12 -17.69 11.74
CA LEU A 71 13.50 -16.61 12.65
C LEU A 71 12.28 -16.05 13.39
N LEU A 72 11.19 -15.76 12.67
CA LEU A 72 9.97 -15.18 13.25
C LEU A 72 9.28 -16.17 14.20
N GLN A 73 9.28 -17.46 13.87
CA GLN A 73 8.77 -18.50 14.77
C GLN A 73 9.64 -18.63 16.03
N TYR A 74 10.96 -18.53 15.90
CA TYR A 74 11.88 -18.58 17.03
C TYR A 74 11.67 -17.41 18.00
N VAL A 75 11.61 -16.16 17.50
CA VAL A 75 11.39 -14.99 18.37
C VAL A 75 10.00 -14.99 19.03
N GLU A 76 9.00 -15.55 18.36
CA GLU A 76 7.65 -15.76 18.92
C GLU A 76 7.67 -16.76 20.09
N GLN A 77 8.48 -17.83 19.99
CA GLN A 77 8.63 -18.86 21.03
C GLN A 77 9.44 -18.38 22.24
N GLU A 78 10.57 -17.70 22.00
CA GLU A 78 11.40 -17.14 23.07
C GLU A 78 10.74 -15.94 23.76
N ASN A 79 9.73 -15.34 23.13
CA ASN A 79 8.94 -14.24 23.67
C ASN A 79 9.82 -13.06 24.12
N HIS A 80 10.89 -12.78 23.38
CA HIS A 80 11.76 -11.63 23.60
C HIS A 80 11.31 -10.46 22.73
N LEU A 81 10.82 -9.39 23.36
CA LEU A 81 10.14 -8.30 22.66
C LEU A 81 11.06 -7.53 21.70
N GLU A 82 12.26 -7.16 22.12
CA GLU A 82 13.19 -6.38 21.27
C GLU A 82 13.69 -7.17 20.06
N ALA A 83 14.06 -8.43 20.26
CA ALA A 83 14.39 -9.36 19.20
C ALA A 83 13.24 -9.51 18.19
N SER A 84 12.00 -9.58 18.69
CA SER A 84 10.79 -9.64 17.87
C SER A 84 10.63 -8.37 17.05
N ARG A 85 10.67 -7.18 17.68
CA ARG A 85 10.57 -5.89 16.98
C ARG A 85 11.57 -5.78 15.84
N LYS A 86 12.85 -6.04 16.12
CA LYS A 86 13.92 -5.99 15.12
C LYS A 86 13.72 -7.00 13.98
N ALA A 87 13.31 -8.23 14.29
CA ALA A 87 13.08 -9.25 13.27
C ALA A 87 11.87 -8.94 12.38
N PHE A 88 10.74 -8.51 12.96
CA PHE A 88 9.54 -8.16 12.22
C PHE A 88 9.74 -6.90 11.38
N ASP A 89 10.34 -5.84 11.94
CA ASP A 89 10.60 -4.60 11.19
C ASP A 89 11.53 -4.87 9.99
N ALA A 90 12.58 -5.67 10.17
CA ALA A 90 13.45 -6.08 9.07
C ALA A 90 12.72 -6.94 8.02
N PHE A 91 11.88 -7.88 8.46
CA PHE A 91 11.08 -8.73 7.56
C PHE A 91 10.13 -7.89 6.69
N PHE A 92 9.46 -6.89 7.25
CA PHE A 92 8.49 -6.07 6.51
C PHE A 92 9.13 -5.11 5.50
N LEU A 93 10.43 -4.83 5.59
CA LEU A 93 11.16 -4.12 4.52
C LEU A 93 11.19 -4.94 3.22
N HIS A 94 11.13 -6.27 3.32
CA HIS A 94 11.19 -7.19 2.19
C HIS A 94 9.83 -7.78 1.82
N TYR A 95 9.00 -8.12 2.81
CA TYR A 95 7.70 -8.79 2.62
C TYR A 95 6.54 -8.02 3.27
N PRO A 96 6.32 -6.76 2.90
CA PRO A 96 5.28 -5.94 3.51
C PRO A 96 3.86 -6.48 3.25
N TYR A 97 3.67 -7.28 2.19
CA TYR A 97 2.37 -7.81 1.75
C TYR A 97 1.88 -9.06 2.52
N CYS A 98 2.64 -9.52 3.50
CA CYS A 98 2.27 -10.67 4.33
C CYS A 98 1.42 -10.24 5.55
N TYR A 99 0.15 -9.87 5.34
CA TYR A 99 -0.75 -9.34 6.40
C TYR A 99 -0.83 -10.22 7.67
N GLY A 100 -0.75 -11.54 7.53
CA GLY A 100 -0.80 -12.46 8.68
C GLY A 100 0.33 -12.22 9.69
N TYR A 101 1.49 -11.76 9.24
CA TYR A 101 2.61 -11.43 10.12
C TYR A 101 2.42 -10.06 10.79
N TRP A 102 1.77 -9.10 10.12
CA TRP A 102 1.41 -7.81 10.75
C TRP A 102 0.50 -8.03 11.96
N LYS A 103 -0.51 -8.90 11.79
CA LYS A 103 -1.40 -9.31 12.88
C LYS A 103 -0.65 -9.99 14.02
N LYS A 104 0.26 -10.93 13.71
CA LYS A 104 1.11 -11.59 14.73
C LYS A 104 1.98 -10.59 15.50
N TYR A 105 2.59 -9.63 14.80
CA TYR A 105 3.43 -8.62 15.45
C TYR A 105 2.61 -7.74 16.40
N ALA A 106 1.43 -7.29 15.97
CA ALA A 106 0.53 -6.51 16.82
C ALA A 106 0.05 -7.33 18.04
N ASP A 107 -0.24 -8.62 17.88
CA ASP A 107 -0.60 -9.51 18.98
C ASP A 107 0.55 -9.68 19.99
N ILE A 108 1.81 -9.75 19.54
CA ILE A 108 2.99 -9.83 20.42
C ILE A 108 3.11 -8.54 21.25
N GLU A 109 3.00 -7.37 20.63
CA GLU A 109 3.02 -6.08 21.34
C GLU A 109 1.90 -5.99 22.38
N LYS A 110 0.67 -6.38 21.98
CA LYS A 110 -0.50 -6.41 22.87
C LYS A 110 -0.29 -7.36 24.05
N LYS A 111 0.26 -8.56 23.82
CA LYS A 111 0.54 -9.56 24.87
C LYS A 111 1.53 -9.03 25.92
N HIS A 112 2.44 -8.15 25.53
CA HIS A 112 3.39 -7.49 26.44
C HIS A 112 2.82 -6.21 27.09
N GLY A 113 1.56 -5.85 26.82
CA GLY A 113 0.90 -4.67 27.39
C GLY A 113 1.14 -3.37 26.62
N TYR A 114 1.87 -3.39 25.51
CA TYR A 114 2.17 -2.20 24.70
C TYR A 114 1.08 -1.94 23.66
N ILE A 115 -0.12 -1.58 24.13
CA ILE A 115 -1.31 -1.36 23.27
C ILE A 115 -1.07 -0.28 22.21
N HIS A 116 -0.45 0.85 22.57
CA HIS A 116 -0.12 1.91 21.62
C HIS A 116 0.84 1.45 20.52
N MET A 117 1.79 0.56 20.84
CA MET A 117 2.69 -0.01 19.83
C MET A 117 1.95 -0.98 18.91
N ALA A 118 1.01 -1.77 19.44
CA ALA A 118 0.16 -2.63 18.62
C ALA A 118 -0.69 -1.81 17.62
N ASP A 119 -1.25 -0.67 18.06
CA ASP A 119 -1.95 0.28 17.18
C ASP A 119 -1.06 0.78 16.03
N GLU A 120 0.17 1.22 16.36
CA GLU A 120 1.14 1.66 15.36
C GLU A 120 1.49 0.54 14.37
N VAL A 121 1.66 -0.71 14.84
CA VAL A 121 1.91 -1.86 13.97
C VAL A 121 0.76 -2.08 12.98
N TYR A 122 -0.50 -1.99 13.43
CA TYR A 122 -1.65 -2.08 12.52
C TYR A 122 -1.66 -0.94 11.51
N ARG A 123 -1.44 0.31 11.92
CA ARG A 123 -1.41 1.46 11.02
C ARG A 123 -0.31 1.35 9.96
N ARG A 124 0.89 0.91 10.34
CA ARG A 124 1.98 0.64 9.38
C ARG A 124 1.62 -0.49 8.41
N GLY A 125 1.02 -1.57 8.90
CA GLY A 125 0.54 -2.66 8.06
C GLY A 125 -0.53 -2.23 7.05
N LEU A 126 -1.47 -1.39 7.47
CA LEU A 126 -2.53 -0.84 6.61
C LEU A 126 -2.00 0.20 5.61
N GLN A 127 -0.96 0.95 5.97
CA GLN A 127 -0.25 1.81 5.01
C GLN A 127 0.48 0.98 3.95
N ALA A 128 1.02 -0.17 4.33
CA ALA A 128 1.70 -1.09 3.41
C ALA A 128 0.72 -1.88 2.52
N ILE A 129 -0.41 -2.34 3.08
CA ILE A 129 -1.41 -3.17 2.38
C ILE A 129 -2.85 -2.65 2.64
N PRO A 130 -3.22 -1.48 2.10
CA PRO A 130 -4.53 -0.90 2.38
C PRO A 130 -5.70 -1.74 1.87
N LEU A 131 -5.47 -2.63 0.89
CA LEU A 131 -6.50 -3.49 0.32
C LEU A 131 -6.73 -4.80 1.12
N SER A 132 -6.02 -5.03 2.23
CA SER A 132 -6.22 -6.24 3.03
C SER A 132 -7.47 -6.14 3.92
N VAL A 133 -8.58 -6.71 3.45
CA VAL A 133 -9.84 -6.81 4.21
C VAL A 133 -9.63 -7.46 5.57
N ASP A 134 -8.86 -8.56 5.63
CA ASP A 134 -8.58 -9.26 6.89
C ASP A 134 -7.80 -8.40 7.89
N LEU A 135 -6.82 -7.61 7.42
CA LEU A 135 -6.05 -6.73 8.30
C LEU A 135 -6.91 -5.60 8.88
N TRP A 136 -7.79 -5.01 8.08
CA TRP A 136 -8.77 -4.03 8.55
C TRP A 136 -9.70 -4.61 9.61
N LEU A 137 -10.25 -5.81 9.37
CA LEU A 137 -11.11 -6.48 10.34
C LEU A 137 -10.39 -6.77 11.67
N HIS A 138 -9.12 -7.20 11.60
CA HIS A 138 -8.30 -7.39 12.79
C HIS A 138 -8.03 -6.08 13.54
N TYR A 139 -7.71 -5.01 12.82
CA TYR A 139 -7.48 -3.68 13.41
C TYR A 139 -8.74 -3.13 14.08
N ILE A 140 -9.90 -3.20 13.41
CA ILE A 140 -11.17 -2.72 13.99
C ILE A 140 -11.56 -3.56 15.22
N THR A 141 -11.35 -4.88 15.18
CA THR A 141 -11.56 -5.74 16.35
C THR A 141 -10.64 -5.33 17.50
N PHE A 142 -9.36 -5.06 17.21
CA PHE A 142 -8.41 -4.54 18.20
C PHE A 142 -8.88 -3.21 18.80
N LEU A 143 -9.35 -2.25 17.99
CA LEU A 143 -9.87 -0.97 18.50
C LEU A 143 -11.08 -1.18 19.42
N ARG A 144 -12.00 -2.08 19.06
CA ARG A 144 -13.18 -2.41 19.89
C ARG A 144 -12.79 -3.00 21.25
N GLU A 145 -11.77 -3.85 21.29
CA GLU A 145 -11.30 -4.49 22.52
C GLU A 145 -10.50 -3.57 23.44
N ASN A 146 -9.85 -2.54 22.89
CA ASN A 146 -8.92 -1.67 23.62
C ASN A 146 -9.37 -0.20 23.65
N GLN A 147 -10.66 0.06 23.41
CA GLN A 147 -11.22 1.41 23.43
C GLN A 147 -11.23 2.01 24.84
N ASP A 148 -10.82 3.27 24.95
CA ASP A 148 -11.15 4.08 26.11
C ASP A 148 -12.59 4.61 25.95
N THR A 149 -13.49 4.17 26.82
CA THR A 149 -14.90 4.59 26.81
C THR A 149 -15.14 5.85 27.64
N SER A 150 -14.12 6.38 28.32
CA SER A 150 -14.27 7.55 29.19
C SER A 150 -14.48 8.86 28.44
N ASP A 151 -14.07 8.94 27.17
CA ASP A 151 -14.11 10.15 26.35
C ASP A 151 -15.39 10.32 25.52
N GLY A 152 -16.23 9.29 25.43
CA GLY A 152 -17.45 9.31 24.59
C GLY A 152 -17.18 9.33 23.08
N GLU A 153 -15.93 9.25 22.63
CA GLU A 153 -15.52 9.31 21.22
C GLU A 153 -15.22 7.93 20.62
N ALA A 154 -15.16 6.88 21.46
CA ALA A 154 -14.89 5.51 21.04
C ALA A 154 -15.76 5.07 19.84
N GLU A 155 -17.05 5.39 19.87
CA GLU A 155 -17.99 5.05 18.80
C GLU A 155 -17.64 5.73 17.47
N ASN A 156 -17.26 7.01 17.51
CA ASN A 156 -16.88 7.77 16.33
C ASN A 156 -15.56 7.30 15.73
N ARG A 157 -14.60 6.89 16.58
CA ARG A 157 -13.33 6.30 16.12
C ARG A 157 -13.54 4.97 15.40
N ILE A 158 -14.40 4.11 15.93
CA ILE A 158 -14.73 2.82 15.29
C ILE A 158 -15.43 3.06 13.95
N ARG A 159 -16.42 3.97 13.91
CA ARG A 159 -17.09 4.37 12.65
C ARG A 159 -16.10 4.88 11.61
N ALA A 160 -15.24 5.82 12.00
CA ALA A 160 -14.22 6.38 11.11
C ALA A 160 -13.27 5.31 10.58
N SER A 161 -12.97 4.29 11.40
CA SER A 161 -12.15 3.16 10.98
C SER A 161 -12.87 2.25 9.97
N TYR A 162 -14.16 1.99 10.15
CA TYR A 162 -14.98 1.31 9.14
C TYR A 162 -15.08 2.11 7.84
N GLU A 163 -15.32 3.42 7.92
CA GLU A 163 -15.36 4.30 6.75
C GLU A 163 -14.03 4.28 5.98
N HIS A 164 -12.91 4.36 6.69
CA HIS A 164 -11.60 4.26 6.06
C HIS A 164 -11.39 2.88 5.42
N ALA A 165 -11.76 1.80 6.11
CA ALA A 165 -11.66 0.45 5.56
C ALA A 165 -12.45 0.29 4.26
N VAL A 166 -13.72 0.74 4.21
CA VAL A 166 -14.54 0.61 3.00
C VAL A 166 -14.08 1.53 1.87
N LEU A 167 -13.49 2.69 2.18
CA LEU A 167 -12.85 3.55 1.17
C LEU A 167 -11.58 2.90 0.59
N ALA A 168 -10.82 2.19 1.40
CA ALA A 168 -9.57 1.56 0.99
C ALA A 168 -9.78 0.23 0.23
N CYS A 169 -10.70 -0.63 0.72
CA CYS A 169 -10.86 -1.99 0.22
C CYS A 169 -12.31 -2.45 0.06
N GLY A 170 -13.29 -1.57 0.25
CA GLY A 170 -14.71 -1.90 0.13
C GLY A 170 -15.17 -2.23 -1.30
N THR A 171 -14.38 -1.88 -2.32
CA THR A 171 -14.62 -2.25 -3.72
C THR A 171 -13.99 -3.59 -4.12
N ASP A 172 -13.29 -4.29 -3.21
CA ASP A 172 -12.82 -5.65 -3.47
C ASP A 172 -14.03 -6.58 -3.60
N PHE A 173 -14.00 -7.46 -4.61
CA PHE A 173 -15.06 -8.43 -4.86
C PHE A 173 -15.31 -9.38 -3.67
N ARG A 174 -14.33 -9.58 -2.79
CA ARG A 174 -14.41 -10.41 -1.58
C ARG A 174 -14.46 -9.59 -0.28
N SER A 175 -14.88 -8.32 -0.37
CA SER A 175 -15.04 -7.42 0.77
C SER A 175 -16.31 -7.67 1.59
N ASP A 176 -17.11 -8.70 1.25
CA ASP A 176 -18.41 -8.97 1.89
C ASP A 176 -18.33 -8.98 3.42
N ARG A 177 -17.31 -9.62 3.99
CA ARG A 177 -17.11 -9.70 5.45
C ARG A 177 -16.89 -8.34 6.11
N LEU A 178 -16.30 -7.38 5.40
CA LEU A 178 -16.11 -6.01 5.91
C LEU A 178 -17.45 -5.28 6.00
N TRP A 179 -18.23 -5.34 4.92
CA TRP A 179 -19.54 -4.71 4.87
C TRP A 179 -20.51 -5.31 5.88
N GLU A 180 -20.54 -6.64 6.01
CA GLU A 180 -21.35 -7.32 7.01
C GLU A 180 -20.95 -6.93 8.44
N ALA A 181 -19.65 -6.85 8.74
CA ALA A 181 -19.18 -6.40 10.03
C ALA A 181 -19.57 -4.95 10.31
N TYR A 182 -19.55 -4.07 9.30
CA TYR A 182 -19.94 -2.68 9.46
C TYR A 182 -21.46 -2.55 9.71
N ILE A 183 -22.27 -3.24 8.91
CA ILE A 183 -23.73 -3.29 9.06
C ILE A 183 -24.12 -3.83 10.45
N ALA A 184 -23.51 -4.94 10.87
CA ALA A 184 -23.75 -5.53 12.18
C ALA A 184 -23.42 -4.54 13.30
N TRP A 185 -22.29 -3.83 13.19
CA TRP A 185 -21.88 -2.85 14.18
C TRP A 185 -22.84 -1.64 14.27
N GLU A 186 -23.25 -1.05 13.14
CA GLU A 186 -24.24 0.06 13.15
C GLU A 186 -25.61 -0.39 13.66
N THR A 187 -25.98 -1.66 13.41
CA THR A 187 -27.19 -2.28 13.95
C THR A 187 -27.09 -2.42 15.48
N GLU A 188 -25.94 -2.85 16.01
CA GLU A 188 -25.65 -2.90 17.45
C GLU A 188 -25.74 -1.51 18.10
N GLN A 189 -25.35 -0.44 17.38
CA GLN A 189 -25.50 0.94 17.86
C GLN A 189 -26.95 1.48 17.77
N GLY A 190 -27.88 0.73 17.16
CA GLY A 190 -29.26 1.15 16.95
C GLY A 190 -29.44 2.26 15.90
N LYS A 191 -28.41 2.55 15.10
CA LYS A 191 -28.41 3.64 14.10
C LYS A 191 -28.92 3.13 12.75
N LEU A 192 -30.21 2.85 12.68
CA LEU A 192 -30.83 2.22 11.49
C LEU A 192 -30.71 3.05 10.20
N ALA A 193 -30.69 4.38 10.29
CA ALA A 193 -30.44 5.23 9.13
C ALA A 193 -29.03 5.04 8.55
N ASN A 194 -28.02 4.85 9.40
CA ASN A 194 -26.66 4.52 8.97
C ASN A 194 -26.62 3.14 8.32
N VAL A 195 -27.33 2.17 8.89
CA VAL A 195 -27.46 0.82 8.30
C VAL A 195 -28.00 0.90 6.87
N THR A 196 -29.06 1.67 6.63
CA THR A 196 -29.61 1.89 5.28
C THR A 196 -28.59 2.55 4.36
N ALA A 197 -27.88 3.58 4.83
CA ALA A 197 -26.85 4.26 4.04
C ALA A 197 -25.68 3.33 3.65
N VAL A 198 -25.30 2.40 4.55
CA VAL A 198 -24.31 1.37 4.25
C VAL A 198 -24.84 0.38 3.22
N TYR A 199 -26.12 -0.03 3.33
CA TYR A 199 -26.77 -0.87 2.31
C TYR A 199 -26.82 -0.21 0.93
N ASP A 200 -27.22 1.05 0.86
CA ASP A 200 -27.30 1.80 -0.41
C ASP A 200 -25.94 1.85 -1.13
N ARG A 201 -24.83 1.90 -0.37
CA ARG A 201 -23.48 1.82 -0.93
C ARG A 201 -23.12 0.41 -1.43
N ILE A 202 -23.26 -0.62 -0.59
CA ILE A 202 -22.84 -1.99 -0.96
C ILE A 202 -23.70 -2.59 -2.08
N LEU A 203 -24.98 -2.20 -2.20
CA LEU A 203 -25.84 -2.66 -3.30
C LEU A 203 -25.37 -2.16 -4.67
N CYS A 204 -24.57 -1.10 -4.72
CA CYS A 204 -23.95 -0.58 -5.95
C CYS A 204 -22.57 -1.19 -6.24
N ILE A 205 -22.02 -2.01 -5.35
CA ILE A 205 -20.66 -2.56 -5.47
C ILE A 205 -20.73 -4.04 -5.86
N PRO A 206 -20.04 -4.47 -6.93
CA PRO A 206 -19.97 -5.87 -7.28
C PRO A 206 -19.19 -6.67 -6.24
N THR A 207 -19.86 -7.58 -5.53
CA THR A 207 -19.23 -8.50 -4.57
C THR A 207 -19.65 -9.95 -4.80
N GLN A 208 -18.96 -10.87 -4.14
CA GLN A 208 -19.23 -12.30 -4.26
C GLN A 208 -20.62 -12.66 -3.70
N LEU A 209 -21.05 -12.02 -2.62
CA LEU A 209 -22.31 -12.30 -1.92
C LEU A 209 -23.36 -11.20 -2.10
N TYR A 210 -23.30 -10.44 -3.21
CA TYR A 210 -24.21 -9.33 -3.53
C TYR A 210 -25.70 -9.68 -3.32
N SER A 211 -26.11 -10.90 -3.69
CA SER A 211 -27.50 -11.38 -3.50
C SER A 211 -27.88 -11.58 -2.03
N GLN A 212 -26.94 -12.00 -1.18
CA GLN A 212 -27.17 -12.14 0.26
C GLN A 212 -27.30 -10.77 0.92
N HIS A 213 -26.50 -9.78 0.50
CA HIS A 213 -26.62 -8.40 1.00
C HIS A 213 -28.00 -7.83 0.69
N PHE A 214 -28.50 -8.06 -0.52
CA PHE A 214 -29.82 -7.60 -0.91
C PHE A 214 -30.96 -8.33 -0.17
N GLN A 215 -30.81 -9.62 0.11
CA GLN A 215 -31.76 -10.34 0.94
C GLN A 215 -31.80 -9.79 2.37
N LYS A 216 -30.63 -9.54 2.98
CA LYS A 216 -30.54 -8.92 4.32
C LYS A 216 -31.08 -7.49 4.33
N PHE A 217 -30.91 -6.73 3.26
CA PHE A 217 -31.53 -5.41 3.10
C PHE A 217 -33.06 -5.50 3.12
N LYS A 218 -33.65 -6.45 2.39
CA LYS A 218 -35.11 -6.68 2.42
C LYS A 218 -35.59 -7.00 3.83
N GLU A 219 -34.87 -7.85 4.55
CA GLU A 219 -35.17 -8.19 5.96
C GLU A 219 -35.08 -6.96 6.88
N HIS A 220 -34.07 -6.12 6.71
CA HIS A 220 -33.94 -4.84 7.43
C HIS A 220 -35.13 -3.91 7.18
N VAL A 221 -35.54 -3.73 5.92
CA VAL A 221 -36.68 -2.87 5.57
C VAL A 221 -38.01 -3.43 6.12
N GLN A 222 -38.21 -4.74 6.04
CA GLN A 222 -39.43 -5.41 6.52
C GLN A 222 -39.54 -5.40 8.05
N SER A 223 -38.42 -5.53 8.75
CA SER A 223 -38.40 -5.63 10.22
C SER A 223 -38.47 -4.27 10.93
N ASN A 224 -38.21 -3.17 10.23
CA ASN A 224 -38.09 -1.83 10.83
C ASN A 224 -39.14 -0.85 10.31
N ASN A 225 -39.40 0.23 11.07
CA ASN A 225 -40.30 1.30 10.63
C ASN A 225 -39.54 2.27 9.69
N PRO A 226 -40.08 2.62 8.50
CA PRO A 226 -39.44 3.53 7.55
C PRO A 226 -38.96 4.86 8.13
N LYS A 227 -39.63 5.40 9.15
CA LYS A 227 -39.22 6.65 9.81
C LYS A 227 -37.84 6.57 10.49
N HIS A 228 -37.40 5.38 10.91
CA HIS A 228 -36.15 5.22 11.64
C HIS A 228 -34.94 4.95 10.74
N PHE A 229 -35.17 4.51 9.51
CA PHE A 229 -34.11 4.06 8.62
C PHE A 229 -34.00 4.87 7.33
N LEU A 230 -35.01 5.68 6.98
CA LEU A 230 -34.97 6.65 5.89
C LEU A 230 -34.54 8.02 6.39
N SER A 231 -33.98 8.84 5.49
CA SER A 231 -33.79 10.26 5.75
C SER A 231 -35.14 10.98 5.84
N GLU A 232 -35.20 12.12 6.53
CA GLU A 232 -36.43 12.90 6.61
C GLU A 232 -36.92 13.33 5.22
N GLU A 233 -35.99 13.69 4.33
CA GLU A 233 -36.26 14.09 2.95
C GLU A 233 -36.88 12.95 2.14
N GLU A 234 -36.25 11.77 2.17
CA GLU A 234 -36.72 10.58 1.44
C GLU A 234 -38.07 10.09 2.00
N PHE A 235 -38.22 10.11 3.32
CA PHE A 235 -39.47 9.72 3.98
C PHE A 235 -40.63 10.63 3.56
N VAL A 236 -40.43 11.95 3.56
CA VAL A 236 -41.46 12.92 3.14
C VAL A 236 -41.76 12.76 1.65
N GLN A 237 -40.74 12.59 0.81
CA GLN A 237 -40.91 12.39 -0.62
C GLN A 237 -41.77 11.16 -0.92
N LEU A 238 -41.44 10.00 -0.32
CA LEU A 238 -42.19 8.76 -0.52
C LEU A 238 -43.64 8.90 -0.05
N ARG A 239 -43.91 9.60 1.05
CA ARG A 239 -45.29 9.87 1.48
C ARG A 239 -46.08 10.71 0.48
N VAL A 240 -45.46 11.74 -0.11
CA VAL A 240 -46.10 12.58 -1.13
C VAL A 240 -46.37 11.78 -2.41
N GLU A 241 -45.42 10.93 -2.84
CA GLU A 241 -45.58 10.06 -4.00
C GLU A 241 -46.73 9.06 -3.81
N LEU A 242 -46.79 8.39 -2.66
CA LEU A 242 -47.87 7.46 -2.33
C LEU A 242 -49.23 8.18 -2.22
N ALA A 243 -49.28 9.37 -1.61
CA ALA A 243 -50.50 10.17 -1.54
C ALA A 243 -51.00 10.62 -2.92
N ASN A 244 -50.09 10.93 -3.85
CA ASN A 244 -50.44 11.27 -5.23
C ASN A 244 -50.87 10.04 -6.05
N ALA A 245 -50.26 8.88 -5.82
CA ALA A 245 -50.65 7.63 -6.46
C ALA A 245 -52.04 7.14 -6.01
N ASN A 246 -52.42 7.44 -4.76
CA ASN A 246 -53.72 7.10 -4.18
C ASN A 246 -54.82 8.13 -4.47
N LYS A 247 -54.54 9.22 -5.20
CA LYS A 247 -55.62 10.14 -5.64
C LYS A 247 -56.51 9.42 -6.65
N PRO A 248 -57.85 9.34 -6.42
CA PRO A 248 -58.76 8.75 -7.38
C PRO A 248 -58.66 9.51 -8.70
N SER A 249 -58.32 8.78 -9.77
CA SER A 249 -58.40 9.32 -11.12
C SER A 249 -59.87 9.30 -11.56
N GLY A 250 -60.57 10.41 -11.28
CA GLY A 250 -61.93 10.66 -11.77
C GLY A 250 -63.03 10.44 -10.71
N ASP A 251 -63.98 11.39 -10.70
CA ASP A 251 -65.27 11.35 -10.01
C ASP A 251 -65.92 9.96 -10.09
N ASP A 252 -66.15 9.29 -8.96
CA ASP A 252 -67.46 8.69 -8.67
C ASP A 252 -67.58 8.15 -7.23
N ALA A 253 -68.62 8.67 -6.57
CA ALA A 253 -69.43 8.12 -5.47
C ALA A 253 -68.85 7.96 -4.03
N PRO A 254 -69.63 8.38 -3.00
CA PRO A 254 -69.28 8.25 -1.59
C PRO A 254 -69.69 6.88 -1.04
N GLY A 255 -68.74 6.16 -0.41
CA GLY A 255 -68.99 4.86 0.19
C GLY A 255 -68.11 4.57 1.40
N GLU A 256 -68.76 4.57 2.57
CA GLU A 256 -68.40 3.93 3.85
C GLU A 256 -67.05 4.29 4.51
N GLU A 257 -67.12 5.28 5.40
CA GLU A 257 -66.10 5.56 6.42
C GLU A 257 -65.98 4.38 7.40
N LEU A 258 -64.95 3.57 7.20
CA LEU A 258 -64.35 2.74 8.25
C LEU A 258 -63.63 3.65 9.28
N PRO A 259 -63.48 3.21 10.55
CA PRO A 259 -62.95 4.07 11.62
C PRO A 259 -61.51 4.52 11.29
N PRO A 260 -61.25 5.84 11.17
CA PRO A 260 -60.00 6.33 10.63
C PRO A 260 -58.91 6.33 11.69
N GLY A 261 -57.78 5.69 11.40
CA GLY A 261 -56.56 5.96 12.16
C GLY A 261 -55.50 4.87 12.11
N THR A 262 -55.86 3.58 12.20
CA THR A 262 -54.84 2.52 12.37
C THR A 262 -54.63 1.65 11.14
N GLU A 263 -55.67 1.34 10.36
CA GLU A 263 -55.53 0.54 9.13
C GLU A 263 -54.81 1.33 8.02
N ASP A 264 -55.09 2.63 7.89
CA ASP A 264 -54.43 3.51 6.92
C ASP A 264 -52.92 3.62 7.17
N LEU A 265 -52.50 3.74 8.44
CA LEU A 265 -51.09 3.86 8.82
C LEU A 265 -50.31 2.56 8.59
N VAL A 266 -50.90 1.39 8.89
CA VAL A 266 -50.26 0.09 8.65
C VAL A 266 -50.10 -0.15 7.15
N THR A 267 -51.12 0.20 6.36
CA THR A 267 -51.09 0.07 4.90
C THR A 267 -50.10 1.07 4.27
N GLU A 268 -50.01 2.30 4.78
CA GLU A 268 -49.03 3.31 4.36
C GLU A 268 -47.59 2.84 4.64
N ILE A 269 -47.32 2.32 5.84
CA ILE A 269 -45.99 1.80 6.20
C ILE A 269 -45.58 0.64 5.27
N GLU A 270 -46.49 -0.28 4.98
CA GLU A 270 -46.19 -1.42 4.11
C GLU A 270 -45.98 -0.98 2.65
N ASN A 271 -46.77 -0.03 2.16
CA ASN A 271 -46.58 0.58 0.85
C ASN A 271 -45.22 1.30 0.74
N MET A 272 -44.80 2.01 1.80
CA MET A 272 -43.48 2.64 1.85
C MET A 272 -42.35 1.61 1.80
N ARG A 273 -42.44 0.53 2.58
CA ARG A 273 -41.46 -0.56 2.56
C ARG A 273 -41.36 -1.20 1.18
N HIS A 274 -42.48 -1.47 0.54
CA HIS A 274 -42.52 -2.02 -0.82
C HIS A 274 -41.83 -1.07 -1.81
N LYS A 275 -42.11 0.24 -1.73
CA LYS A 275 -41.51 1.23 -2.63
C LYS A 275 -39.99 1.37 -2.46
N VAL A 276 -39.52 1.31 -1.20
CA VAL A 276 -38.08 1.29 -0.89
C VAL A 276 -37.41 0.07 -1.51
N ILE A 277 -37.99 -1.12 -1.35
CA ILE A 277 -37.46 -2.36 -1.91
C ILE A 277 -37.47 -2.33 -3.44
N GLU A 278 -38.55 -1.86 -4.06
CA GLU A 278 -38.66 -1.72 -5.52
C GLU A 278 -37.56 -0.81 -6.08
N THR A 279 -37.34 0.35 -5.46
CA THR A 279 -36.31 1.31 -5.90
C THR A 279 -34.91 0.69 -5.85
N ARG A 280 -34.57 -0.02 -4.76
CA ARG A 280 -33.26 -0.68 -4.61
C ARG A 280 -33.14 -1.96 -5.43
N GLN A 281 -34.25 -2.58 -5.86
CA GLN A 281 -34.24 -3.74 -6.77
C GLN A 281 -33.66 -3.37 -8.13
N GLU A 282 -33.91 -2.17 -8.64
CA GLU A 282 -33.33 -1.70 -9.90
C GLU A 282 -31.80 -1.58 -9.81
N VAL A 283 -31.31 -0.99 -8.72
CA VAL A 283 -29.87 -0.88 -8.42
C VAL A 283 -29.24 -2.27 -8.30
N PHE A 284 -29.89 -3.18 -7.59
CA PHE A 284 -29.47 -4.57 -7.46
C PHE A 284 -29.36 -5.27 -8.83
N ASN A 285 -30.36 -5.12 -9.70
CA ASN A 285 -30.36 -5.74 -11.03
C ASN A 285 -29.19 -5.22 -11.89
N HIS A 286 -28.88 -3.92 -11.79
CA HIS A 286 -27.71 -3.35 -12.47
C HIS A 286 -26.41 -3.95 -11.92
N ASN A 287 -26.25 -4.02 -10.61
CA ASN A 287 -25.07 -4.60 -9.97
C ASN A 287 -24.92 -6.10 -10.29
N GLU A 288 -26.01 -6.87 -10.32
CA GLU A 288 -26.02 -8.28 -10.72
C GLU A 288 -25.43 -8.47 -12.14
N HIS A 289 -25.78 -7.58 -13.07
CA HIS A 289 -25.21 -7.61 -14.41
C HIS A 289 -23.70 -7.32 -14.41
N GLU A 290 -23.25 -6.35 -13.61
CA GLU A 290 -21.83 -6.03 -13.45
C GLU A 290 -21.03 -7.15 -12.77
N VAL A 291 -21.63 -7.85 -11.80
CA VAL A 291 -21.07 -9.06 -11.17
C VAL A 291 -20.94 -10.17 -12.20
N SER A 292 -21.99 -10.43 -12.98
CA SER A 292 -22.02 -11.51 -13.97
C SER A 292 -20.89 -11.39 -15.00
N LYS A 293 -20.60 -10.18 -15.47
CA LYS A 293 -19.48 -9.89 -16.40
C LYS A 293 -18.12 -10.31 -15.85
N ARG A 294 -17.96 -10.31 -14.52
CA ARG A 294 -16.66 -10.46 -13.84
C ARG A 294 -16.52 -11.77 -13.08
N TRP A 295 -17.62 -12.49 -12.91
CA TRP A 295 -17.69 -13.71 -12.13
C TRP A 295 -16.62 -14.73 -12.52
N ALA A 296 -16.48 -15.02 -13.81
CA ALA A 296 -15.52 -16.00 -14.30
C ALA A 296 -14.07 -15.63 -13.95
N PHE A 297 -13.71 -14.34 -14.05
CA PHE A 297 -12.38 -13.86 -13.70
C PHE A 297 -12.12 -13.96 -12.19
N GLU A 298 -13.08 -13.51 -11.36
CA GLU A 298 -12.97 -13.54 -9.90
C GLU A 298 -12.95 -14.98 -9.35
N GLU A 299 -13.67 -15.90 -10.00
CA GLU A 299 -13.62 -17.33 -9.70
C GLU A 299 -12.28 -17.97 -10.12
N GLY A 300 -11.68 -17.49 -11.21
CA GLY A 300 -10.35 -17.90 -11.68
C GLY A 300 -9.21 -17.56 -10.70
N ILE A 301 -9.40 -16.54 -9.85
CA ILE A 301 -8.42 -16.14 -8.83
C ILE A 301 -8.48 -17.10 -7.63
N LYS A 302 -7.59 -18.10 -7.58
CA LYS A 302 -7.53 -19.03 -6.43
C LYS A 302 -6.73 -18.49 -5.25
N ARG A 303 -5.75 -17.61 -5.49
CA ARG A 303 -4.92 -17.00 -4.44
C ARG A 303 -4.93 -15.47 -4.55
N PRO A 304 -5.82 -14.78 -3.79
CA PRO A 304 -5.94 -13.32 -3.82
C PRO A 304 -4.91 -12.60 -2.93
N TYR A 305 -4.15 -13.35 -2.12
CA TYR A 305 -3.16 -12.81 -1.19
C TYR A 305 -1.73 -13.09 -1.66
N PHE A 306 -0.78 -12.31 -1.15
CA PHE A 306 0.63 -12.49 -1.46
C PHE A 306 1.18 -13.81 -0.87
N HIS A 307 1.97 -14.52 -1.67
CA HIS A 307 2.78 -15.65 -1.21
C HIS A 307 3.98 -15.85 -2.16
N VAL A 308 5.14 -16.23 -1.61
CA VAL A 308 6.40 -16.38 -2.36
C VAL A 308 6.41 -17.51 -3.41
N LYS A 309 5.71 -18.63 -3.14
CA LYS A 309 5.45 -19.69 -4.13
C LYS A 309 4.87 -19.10 -5.42
N ALA A 310 5.46 -19.45 -6.55
CA ALA A 310 4.97 -19.03 -7.86
C ALA A 310 3.49 -19.40 -8.06
N LEU A 311 2.74 -18.48 -8.66
CA LEU A 311 1.44 -18.72 -9.25
C LEU A 311 1.55 -19.59 -10.50
N GLU A 312 0.51 -20.38 -10.74
CA GLU A 312 0.36 -21.15 -11.96
C GLU A 312 0.13 -20.24 -13.17
N LYS A 313 0.57 -20.70 -14.35
CA LYS A 313 0.39 -19.95 -15.61
C LYS A 313 -1.07 -19.61 -15.91
N THR A 314 -1.99 -20.51 -15.55
CA THR A 314 -3.44 -20.32 -15.68
C THR A 314 -3.93 -19.11 -14.89
N GLN A 315 -3.46 -18.93 -13.65
CA GLN A 315 -3.82 -17.79 -12.82
C GLN A 315 -3.19 -16.49 -13.33
N LEU A 316 -1.94 -16.54 -13.81
CA LEU A 316 -1.30 -15.38 -14.45
C LEU A 316 -2.05 -14.95 -15.71
N ASN A 317 -2.49 -15.89 -16.55
CA ASN A 317 -3.31 -15.59 -17.72
C ASN A 317 -4.65 -14.96 -17.31
N ASN A 318 -5.34 -15.52 -16.31
CA ASN A 318 -6.58 -14.96 -15.78
C ASN A 318 -6.41 -13.51 -15.31
N TRP A 319 -5.33 -13.19 -14.59
CA TRP A 319 -5.04 -11.80 -14.19
C TRP A 319 -4.79 -10.89 -15.39
N ARG A 320 -4.07 -11.35 -16.43
CA ARG A 320 -3.85 -10.55 -17.64
C ARG A 320 -5.17 -10.23 -18.35
N GLU A 321 -5.98 -11.26 -18.59
CA GLU A 321 -7.27 -11.14 -19.27
C GLU A 321 -8.25 -10.27 -18.47
N TYR A 322 -8.28 -10.41 -17.14
CA TYR A 322 -9.14 -9.57 -16.31
C TYR A 322 -8.71 -8.10 -16.30
N LEU A 323 -7.40 -7.84 -16.24
CA LEU A 323 -6.88 -6.47 -16.36
C LEU A 323 -7.18 -5.88 -17.74
N ASP A 324 -7.04 -6.65 -18.82
CA ASP A 324 -7.40 -6.19 -20.17
C ASP A 324 -8.90 -5.87 -20.26
N PHE A 325 -9.76 -6.72 -19.69
CA PHE A 325 -11.20 -6.47 -19.62
C PHE A 325 -11.55 -5.15 -18.92
N GLU A 326 -10.98 -4.88 -17.73
CA GLU A 326 -11.26 -3.61 -17.03
C GLU A 326 -10.61 -2.41 -17.72
N LEU A 327 -9.45 -2.58 -18.36
CA LEU A 327 -8.82 -1.50 -19.15
C LEU A 327 -9.70 -1.04 -20.32
N GLU A 328 -10.45 -1.96 -20.92
CA GLU A 328 -11.35 -1.69 -22.05
C GLU A 328 -12.74 -1.19 -21.61
N ASN A 329 -13.28 -1.70 -20.49
CA ASN A 329 -14.69 -1.53 -20.14
C ASN A 329 -14.93 -0.87 -18.77
N GLY A 330 -13.93 -0.81 -17.91
CA GLY A 330 -14.02 -0.34 -16.53
C GLY A 330 -13.82 1.17 -16.39
N THR A 331 -14.15 1.71 -15.21
CA THR A 331 -13.80 3.09 -14.84
C THR A 331 -12.33 3.19 -14.41
N PRO A 332 -11.69 4.36 -14.49
CA PRO A 332 -10.30 4.53 -14.05
C PRO A 332 -10.05 4.08 -12.60
N GLU A 333 -11.00 4.36 -11.70
CA GLU A 333 -10.93 3.96 -10.29
C GLU A 333 -10.92 2.44 -10.16
N ARG A 334 -11.78 1.76 -10.93
CA ARG A 334 -11.89 0.31 -10.91
C ARG A 334 -10.64 -0.37 -11.49
N VAL A 335 -10.06 0.20 -12.54
CA VAL A 335 -8.79 -0.26 -13.12
C VAL A 335 -7.67 -0.15 -12.10
N VAL A 336 -7.54 1.00 -11.43
CA VAL A 336 -6.54 1.22 -10.37
C VAL A 336 -6.71 0.21 -9.24
N VAL A 337 -7.92 0.04 -8.72
CA VAL A 337 -8.21 -0.96 -7.66
C VAL A 337 -7.82 -2.36 -8.12
N LEU A 338 -8.17 -2.77 -9.35
CA LEU A 338 -7.82 -4.10 -9.84
C LEU A 338 -6.30 -4.29 -9.99
N PHE A 339 -5.57 -3.26 -10.44
CA PHE A 339 -4.11 -3.31 -10.48
C PHE A 339 -3.51 -3.45 -9.09
N GLU A 340 -3.93 -2.66 -8.10
CA GLU A 340 -3.43 -2.78 -6.72
C GLU A 340 -3.72 -4.18 -6.13
N ARG A 341 -4.91 -4.74 -6.38
CA ARG A 341 -5.25 -6.13 -6.02
C ARG A 341 -4.34 -7.15 -6.71
N CYS A 342 -4.15 -7.00 -8.02
CA CYS A 342 -3.30 -7.88 -8.81
C CYS A 342 -1.86 -7.87 -8.27
N LEU A 343 -1.32 -6.69 -7.96
CA LEU A 343 0.03 -6.54 -7.45
C LEU A 343 0.22 -7.12 -6.06
N ILE A 344 -0.82 -7.29 -5.24
CA ILE A 344 -0.71 -8.05 -3.99
C ILE A 344 -0.40 -9.52 -4.29
N ALA A 345 -1.21 -10.19 -5.10
CA ALA A 345 -1.00 -11.60 -5.44
C ALA A 345 0.21 -11.85 -6.34
N CYS A 346 0.51 -10.88 -7.22
CA CYS A 346 1.49 -10.99 -8.31
C CYS A 346 2.72 -10.10 -8.10
N ALA A 347 3.03 -9.68 -6.87
CA ALA A 347 4.14 -8.76 -6.58
C ALA A 347 5.50 -9.20 -7.16
N LEU A 348 5.73 -10.51 -7.30
CA LEU A 348 7.00 -11.07 -7.79
C LEU A 348 7.10 -11.13 -9.34
N TYR A 349 6.12 -10.60 -10.07
CA TYR A 349 6.04 -10.66 -11.53
C TYR A 349 6.13 -9.25 -12.12
N GLU A 350 7.31 -8.91 -12.66
CA GLU A 350 7.60 -7.57 -13.18
C GLU A 350 6.65 -7.10 -14.28
N GLU A 351 6.05 -8.03 -15.03
CA GLU A 351 5.12 -7.72 -16.13
C GLU A 351 3.88 -6.91 -15.68
N PHE A 352 3.33 -7.18 -14.49
CA PHE A 352 2.15 -6.47 -14.00
C PHE A 352 2.49 -5.06 -13.51
N TRP A 353 3.65 -4.90 -12.84
CA TRP A 353 4.15 -3.58 -12.46
C TRP A 353 4.40 -2.70 -13.67
N ILE A 354 5.04 -3.26 -14.71
CA ILE A 354 5.31 -2.54 -15.96
C ILE A 354 3.99 -2.18 -16.67
N LYS A 355 3.02 -3.10 -16.71
CA LYS A 355 1.70 -2.82 -17.32
C LYS A 355 0.96 -1.71 -16.58
N TYR A 356 1.02 -1.70 -15.25
CA TYR A 356 0.39 -0.67 -14.45
C TYR A 356 1.07 0.71 -14.59
N ALA A 357 2.41 0.74 -14.57
CA ALA A 357 3.17 1.96 -14.83
C ALA A 357 2.79 2.57 -16.20
N LYS A 358 2.70 1.74 -17.25
CA LYS A 358 2.25 2.19 -18.59
C LYS A 358 0.84 2.76 -18.58
N TYR A 359 -0.09 2.15 -17.84
CA TYR A 359 -1.44 2.68 -17.72
C TYR A 359 -1.42 4.07 -17.07
N LEU A 360 -0.61 4.27 -16.02
CA LEU A 360 -0.53 5.55 -15.30
C LEU A 360 0.23 6.65 -16.06
N GLU A 361 0.99 6.34 -17.12
CA GLU A 361 1.75 7.34 -17.90
C GLU A 361 0.86 8.47 -18.44
N SER A 362 -0.40 8.18 -18.78
CA SER A 362 -1.35 9.18 -19.25
C SER A 362 -2.06 9.96 -18.14
N TYR A 363 -1.91 9.55 -16.88
CA TYR A 363 -2.66 10.10 -15.74
C TYR A 363 -1.78 10.86 -14.74
N SER A 364 -0.63 10.30 -14.35
CA SER A 364 0.22 10.89 -13.30
C SER A 364 1.66 10.41 -13.38
N VAL A 365 2.58 11.35 -13.64
CA VAL A 365 4.03 11.13 -13.59
C VAL A 365 4.47 10.64 -12.21
N GLU A 366 3.92 11.23 -11.15
CA GLU A 366 4.27 10.81 -9.78
C GLU A 366 3.71 9.42 -9.44
N GLY A 367 2.54 9.07 -9.99
CA GLY A 367 2.00 7.72 -9.89
C GLY A 367 2.93 6.69 -10.53
N VAL A 368 3.41 6.94 -11.75
CA VAL A 368 4.38 6.06 -12.43
C VAL A 368 5.67 5.91 -11.63
N ARG A 369 6.21 7.01 -11.11
CA ARG A 369 7.40 7.01 -10.23
C ARG A 369 7.17 6.16 -8.99
N HIS A 370 6.03 6.34 -8.32
CA HIS A 370 5.68 5.57 -7.14
C HIS A 370 5.63 4.06 -7.43
N ILE A 371 4.98 3.65 -8.53
CA ILE A 371 4.88 2.25 -8.94
C ILE A 371 6.26 1.65 -9.24
N PHE A 372 7.10 2.36 -9.98
CA PHE A 372 8.46 1.87 -10.25
C PHE A 372 9.30 1.78 -8.98
N LYS A 373 9.26 2.78 -8.11
CA LYS A 373 9.98 2.76 -6.84
C LYS A 373 9.55 1.57 -5.99
N LYS A 374 8.25 1.37 -5.79
CA LYS A 374 7.69 0.24 -5.04
C LYS A 374 8.09 -1.11 -5.65
N ALA A 375 8.02 -1.24 -6.97
CA ALA A 375 8.46 -2.45 -7.67
C ALA A 375 9.95 -2.73 -7.42
N CYS A 376 10.82 -1.74 -7.62
CA CYS A 376 12.27 -1.91 -7.66
C CYS A 376 12.92 -1.96 -6.27
N THR A 377 12.43 -1.20 -5.29
CA THR A 377 13.08 -1.08 -3.97
C THR A 377 12.54 -2.06 -2.93
N VAL A 378 11.36 -2.63 -3.17
CA VAL A 378 10.70 -3.54 -2.21
C VAL A 378 10.61 -4.95 -2.78
N HIS A 379 9.90 -5.12 -3.91
CA HIS A 379 9.50 -6.45 -4.35
C HIS A 379 10.46 -7.12 -5.34
N LEU A 380 11.14 -6.34 -6.19
CA LEU A 380 11.93 -6.82 -7.33
C LEU A 380 13.34 -6.18 -7.41
N PRO A 381 14.13 -6.13 -6.33
CA PRO A 381 15.44 -5.46 -6.32
C PRO A 381 16.46 -6.07 -7.29
N LYS A 382 16.33 -7.36 -7.62
CA LYS A 382 17.25 -8.08 -8.51
C LYS A 382 16.72 -8.29 -9.93
N LYS A 383 15.60 -7.67 -10.32
CA LYS A 383 15.03 -7.81 -11.67
C LYS A 383 15.48 -6.66 -12.57
N PRO A 384 16.43 -6.86 -13.48
CA PRO A 384 17.03 -5.74 -14.21
C PRO A 384 16.04 -5.01 -15.12
N THR A 385 15.10 -5.72 -15.76
CA THR A 385 14.24 -5.12 -16.80
C THR A 385 13.39 -3.97 -16.24
N VAL A 386 12.72 -4.16 -15.10
CA VAL A 386 11.90 -3.09 -14.48
C VAL A 386 12.75 -1.89 -14.03
N HIS A 387 13.96 -2.11 -13.51
CA HIS A 387 14.89 -1.02 -13.15
C HIS A 387 15.37 -0.24 -14.37
N LEU A 388 15.65 -0.92 -15.49
CA LEU A 388 16.04 -0.24 -16.73
C LEU A 388 14.91 0.61 -17.31
N LEU A 389 13.66 0.17 -17.15
CA LEU A 389 12.48 0.95 -17.54
C LEU A 389 12.28 2.15 -16.62
N TRP A 390 12.45 1.97 -15.30
CA TRP A 390 12.39 3.07 -14.34
C TRP A 390 13.44 4.14 -14.63
N ALA A 391 14.70 3.75 -14.84
CA ALA A 391 15.76 4.69 -15.18
C ALA A 391 15.50 5.43 -16.50
N ALA A 392 14.93 4.74 -17.50
CA ALA A 392 14.53 5.38 -18.76
C ALA A 392 13.39 6.38 -18.56
N PHE A 393 12.42 6.05 -17.70
CA PHE A 393 11.35 6.96 -17.32
C PHE A 393 11.90 8.21 -16.61
N GLU A 394 12.77 8.07 -15.61
CA GLU A 394 13.35 9.24 -14.91
C GLU A 394 14.20 10.11 -15.85
N GLU A 395 14.98 9.49 -16.76
CA GLU A 395 15.70 10.22 -17.80
C GLU A 395 14.74 11.03 -18.69
N GLN A 396 13.59 10.44 -19.09
CA GLN A 396 12.57 11.13 -19.89
C GLN A 396 11.93 12.31 -19.14
N GLN A 397 11.76 12.20 -17.81
CA GLN A 397 11.27 13.30 -16.97
C GLN A 397 12.33 14.37 -16.66
N GLY A 398 13.59 14.16 -17.07
CA GLY A 398 14.70 15.07 -16.82
C GLY A 398 15.47 14.80 -15.52
N SER A 399 15.08 13.80 -14.74
CA SER A 399 15.73 13.39 -13.48
C SER A 399 16.93 12.47 -13.74
N VAL A 400 17.97 13.02 -14.39
CA VAL A 400 19.13 12.24 -14.85
C VAL A 400 19.94 11.64 -13.69
N GLU A 401 20.11 12.38 -12.59
CA GLU A 401 20.85 11.88 -11.42
C GLU A 401 20.15 10.68 -10.76
N GLU A 402 18.82 10.71 -10.67
CA GLU A 402 18.04 9.57 -10.21
C GLU A 402 18.22 8.36 -11.12
N ALA A 403 18.15 8.57 -12.45
CA ALA A 403 18.43 7.51 -13.42
C ALA A 403 19.84 6.91 -13.25
N ARG A 404 20.86 7.71 -12.95
CA ARG A 404 22.22 7.21 -12.63
C ARG A 404 22.22 6.37 -11.36
N GLY A 405 21.57 6.86 -10.30
CA GLY A 405 21.45 6.17 -9.02
C GLY A 405 20.78 4.79 -9.18
N ILE A 406 19.66 4.73 -9.90
CA ILE A 406 18.92 3.49 -10.18
C ILE A 406 19.80 2.49 -10.93
N LEU A 407 20.46 2.91 -12.01
CA LEU A 407 21.29 2.03 -12.81
C LEU A 407 22.53 1.53 -12.05
N LYS A 408 23.09 2.36 -11.18
CA LYS A 408 24.20 1.97 -10.30
C LYS A 408 23.73 0.93 -9.29
N ALA A 409 22.61 1.17 -8.61
CA ALA A 409 22.06 0.26 -7.61
C ALA A 409 21.74 -1.13 -8.19
N VAL A 410 21.16 -1.20 -9.38
CA VAL A 410 20.86 -2.50 -10.02
C VAL A 410 22.13 -3.23 -10.52
N GLU A 411 23.18 -2.51 -10.89
CA GLU A 411 24.48 -3.13 -11.23
C GLU A 411 25.16 -3.72 -9.99
N GLU A 412 25.04 -3.05 -8.84
CA GLU A 412 25.53 -3.55 -7.54
C GLU A 412 24.71 -4.76 -7.07
N ALA A 413 23.38 -4.72 -7.23
CA ALA A 413 22.50 -5.81 -6.85
C ALA A 413 22.64 -7.04 -7.76
N VAL A 414 22.94 -6.85 -9.05
CA VAL A 414 23.13 -7.93 -10.03
C VAL A 414 24.39 -7.72 -10.89
N PRO A 415 25.59 -8.02 -10.33
CA PRO A 415 26.86 -7.75 -11.01
C PRO A 415 27.09 -8.60 -12.27
N GLY A 416 27.69 -7.97 -13.29
CA GLY A 416 28.11 -8.63 -14.54
C GLY A 416 27.02 -8.69 -15.61
N LEU A 417 25.91 -7.94 -15.47
CA LEU A 417 24.93 -7.80 -16.54
C LEU A 417 25.36 -6.71 -17.53
N ALA A 418 25.87 -7.14 -18.70
CA ALA A 418 26.30 -6.23 -19.76
C ALA A 418 25.21 -5.22 -20.19
N MET A 419 23.94 -5.63 -20.19
CA MET A 419 22.82 -4.74 -20.54
C MET A 419 22.69 -3.54 -19.58
N VAL A 420 22.98 -3.72 -18.29
CA VAL A 420 22.93 -2.66 -17.27
C VAL A 420 24.07 -1.67 -17.49
N ARG A 421 25.30 -2.19 -17.57
CA ARG A 421 26.50 -1.36 -17.80
C ARG A 421 26.41 -0.58 -19.11
N LEU A 422 25.93 -1.21 -20.18
CA LEU A 422 25.72 -0.52 -21.47
C LEU A 422 24.62 0.54 -21.39
N ARG A 423 23.60 0.37 -20.55
CA ARG A 423 22.59 1.42 -20.31
C ARG A 423 23.22 2.61 -19.59
N ARG A 424 24.04 2.40 -18.54
CA ARG A 424 24.79 3.47 -17.86
C ARG A 424 25.69 4.25 -18.81
N VAL A 425 26.52 3.54 -19.59
CA VAL A 425 27.38 4.16 -20.62
C VAL A 425 26.57 4.98 -21.62
N SER A 426 25.40 4.47 -22.03
CA SER A 426 24.55 5.16 -22.99
C SER A 426 23.89 6.41 -22.41
N LEU A 427 23.51 6.38 -21.12
CA LEU A 427 23.03 7.54 -20.37
C LEU A 427 24.10 8.63 -20.34
N GLU A 428 25.30 8.33 -19.85
CA GLU A 428 26.39 9.30 -19.78
C GLU A 428 26.74 9.89 -21.15
N ARG A 429 26.76 9.06 -22.19
CA ARG A 429 27.01 9.52 -23.55
C ARG A 429 25.97 10.52 -24.05
N ARG A 430 24.68 10.28 -23.78
CA ARG A 430 23.60 11.21 -24.20
C ARG A 430 23.68 12.55 -23.48
N HIS A 431 24.19 12.56 -22.25
CA HIS A 431 24.35 13.78 -21.44
C HIS A 431 25.75 14.41 -21.51
N GLY A 432 26.63 13.91 -22.40
CA GLY A 432 27.94 14.53 -22.68
C GLY A 432 29.07 14.12 -21.73
N ASN A 433 28.82 13.25 -20.75
CA ASN A 433 29.81 12.76 -19.79
C ASN A 433 30.68 11.65 -20.39
N MET A 434 31.51 12.01 -21.36
CA MET A 434 32.31 11.06 -22.13
C MET A 434 33.39 10.36 -21.29
N ASP A 435 33.93 11.04 -20.28
CA ASP A 435 34.96 10.49 -19.39
C ASP A 435 34.38 9.38 -18.51
N GLU A 436 33.19 9.60 -17.93
CA GLU A 436 32.50 8.57 -17.14
C GLU A 436 32.06 7.39 -18.03
N ALA A 437 31.55 7.67 -19.24
CA ALA A 437 31.22 6.64 -20.21
C ALA A 437 32.44 5.76 -20.57
N GLU A 438 33.63 6.35 -20.68
CA GLU A 438 34.88 5.62 -20.89
C GLU A 438 35.30 4.85 -19.62
N ALA A 439 35.22 5.46 -18.44
CA ALA A 439 35.55 4.83 -17.17
C ALA A 439 34.72 3.56 -16.93
N LEU A 440 33.41 3.61 -17.16
CA LEU A 440 32.51 2.45 -17.04
C LEU A 440 32.88 1.29 -17.98
N LEU A 441 33.29 1.59 -19.21
CA LEU A 441 33.74 0.56 -20.14
C LEU A 441 35.10 -0.02 -19.74
N ARG A 442 36.02 0.82 -19.25
CA ARG A 442 37.32 0.37 -18.73
C ARG A 442 37.17 -0.50 -17.49
N ASP A 443 36.28 -0.13 -16.58
CA ASP A 443 35.89 -0.97 -15.45
C ASP A 443 35.43 -2.35 -15.93
N GLY A 444 34.57 -2.39 -16.95
CA GLY A 444 34.10 -3.66 -17.50
C GLY A 444 35.17 -4.51 -18.19
N ILE A 445 36.18 -3.89 -18.80
CA ILE A 445 37.34 -4.62 -19.33
C ILE A 445 38.13 -5.27 -18.18
N THR A 446 38.34 -4.53 -17.09
CA THR A 446 39.14 -4.99 -15.93
C THR A 446 38.42 -6.05 -15.10
N ASN A 447 37.12 -5.86 -14.86
CA ASN A 447 36.30 -6.69 -13.97
C ASN A 447 35.43 -7.71 -14.71
N GLY A 448 35.68 -7.95 -16.01
CA GLY A 448 35.00 -8.98 -16.79
C GLY A 448 35.27 -10.37 -16.23
N LYS A 449 34.24 -11.24 -16.20
CA LYS A 449 34.34 -12.58 -15.60
C LYS A 449 35.16 -13.55 -16.44
N ASN A 450 35.23 -13.31 -17.76
CA ASN A 450 35.98 -14.11 -18.71
C ASN A 450 36.57 -13.22 -19.80
N SER A 451 37.56 -13.76 -20.53
CA SER A 451 38.24 -13.03 -21.60
C SER A 451 37.27 -12.50 -22.68
N SER A 452 36.24 -13.29 -23.00
CA SER A 452 35.21 -12.89 -23.97
C SER A 452 34.43 -11.63 -23.53
N GLU A 453 34.10 -11.50 -22.25
CA GLU A 453 33.42 -10.35 -21.67
C GLU A 453 34.34 -9.12 -21.65
N SER A 454 35.60 -9.27 -21.23
CA SER A 454 36.58 -8.18 -21.28
C SER A 454 36.82 -7.69 -22.71
N SER A 455 36.98 -8.62 -23.67
CA SER A 455 37.10 -8.33 -25.10
C SER A 455 35.84 -7.65 -25.65
N PHE A 456 34.65 -8.06 -25.21
CA PHE A 456 33.40 -7.40 -25.57
C PHE A 456 33.40 -5.91 -25.17
N TYR A 457 33.74 -5.59 -23.92
CA TYR A 457 33.80 -4.19 -23.47
C TYR A 457 34.92 -3.40 -24.16
N ALA A 458 36.07 -4.03 -24.46
CA ALA A 458 37.15 -3.40 -25.22
C ALA A 458 36.70 -3.00 -26.63
N VAL A 459 35.94 -3.87 -27.32
CA VAL A 459 35.36 -3.56 -28.63
C VAL A 459 34.35 -2.41 -28.52
N LYS A 460 33.53 -2.36 -27.45
CA LYS A 460 32.59 -1.25 -27.23
C LYS A 460 33.32 0.07 -26.97
N LEU A 461 34.39 0.05 -26.17
CA LEU A 461 35.22 1.23 -25.90
C LEU A 461 35.91 1.73 -27.17
N ALA A 462 36.54 0.84 -27.94
CA ALA A 462 37.16 1.20 -29.20
C ALA A 462 36.16 1.80 -30.19
N ARG A 463 34.95 1.23 -30.30
CA ARG A 463 33.88 1.80 -31.14
C ARG A 463 33.47 3.20 -30.69
N GLN A 464 33.32 3.43 -29.38
CA GLN A 464 33.03 4.76 -28.84
C GLN A 464 34.13 5.77 -29.18
N LEU A 465 35.39 5.42 -28.91
CA LEU A 465 36.55 6.27 -29.18
C LEU A 465 36.64 6.67 -30.66
N VAL A 466 36.40 5.75 -31.59
CA VAL A 466 36.42 6.03 -33.03
C VAL A 466 35.20 6.84 -33.47
N LYS A 467 33.99 6.37 -33.17
CA LYS A 467 32.77 6.89 -33.79
C LYS A 467 32.29 8.17 -33.14
N VAL A 468 32.43 8.28 -31.82
CA VAL A 468 31.92 9.39 -31.02
C VAL A 468 33.03 10.42 -30.80
N GLN A 469 34.18 10.01 -30.25
CA GLN A 469 35.27 10.93 -29.88
C GLN A 469 36.30 11.19 -31.00
N LYS A 470 36.20 10.52 -32.16
CA LYS A 470 37.12 10.62 -33.31
C LYS A 470 38.60 10.32 -32.99
N SER A 471 38.88 9.62 -31.90
CA SER A 471 40.24 9.29 -31.44
C SER A 471 40.67 7.88 -31.88
N ILE A 472 41.13 7.77 -33.13
CA ILE A 472 41.56 6.49 -33.73
C ILE A 472 42.78 5.90 -33.01
N GLY A 473 43.74 6.74 -32.60
CA GLY A 473 44.95 6.29 -31.91
C GLY A 473 44.66 5.58 -30.58
N LYS A 474 43.80 6.18 -29.74
CA LYS A 474 43.36 5.56 -28.48
C LYS A 474 42.59 4.26 -28.72
N ALA A 475 41.72 4.22 -29.74
CA ALA A 475 40.97 3.03 -30.06
C ALA A 475 41.87 1.86 -30.50
N LYS A 476 42.88 2.13 -31.32
CA LYS A 476 43.88 1.12 -31.72
C LYS A 476 44.62 0.57 -30.51
N LYS A 477 45.02 1.44 -29.58
CA LYS A 477 45.69 1.03 -28.34
C LYS A 477 44.82 0.08 -27.51
N VAL A 478 43.54 0.43 -27.29
CA VAL A 478 42.59 -0.42 -26.54
C VAL A 478 42.41 -1.80 -27.20
N LEU A 479 42.33 -1.88 -28.53
CA LEU A 479 42.20 -3.16 -29.22
C LEU A 479 43.47 -4.00 -29.15
N LEU A 480 44.65 -3.40 -29.25
CA LEU A 480 45.92 -4.13 -29.10
C LEU A 480 46.06 -4.71 -27.68
N GLU A 481 45.77 -3.91 -26.65
CA GLU A 481 45.77 -4.36 -25.25
C GLU A 481 44.79 -5.53 -25.02
N ALA A 482 43.64 -5.52 -25.69
CA ALA A 482 42.65 -6.59 -25.59
C ALA A 482 43.13 -7.88 -26.28
N VAL A 483 43.76 -7.78 -27.46
CA VAL A 483 44.32 -8.94 -28.18
C VAL A 483 45.44 -9.59 -27.39
N GLU A 484 46.36 -8.80 -26.83
CA GLU A 484 47.45 -9.32 -25.99
C GLU A 484 46.92 -10.10 -24.78
N LYS A 485 45.84 -9.63 -24.14
CA LYS A 485 45.22 -10.34 -23.02
C LYS A 485 44.50 -11.62 -23.43
N ASP A 486 43.80 -11.60 -24.56
CA ASP A 486 43.04 -12.76 -25.04
C ASP A 486 43.97 -13.88 -25.54
N GLU A 487 45.04 -13.53 -26.26
CA GLU A 487 46.06 -14.49 -26.71
C GLU A 487 46.73 -15.20 -25.52
N VAL A 488 47.09 -14.47 -24.46
CA VAL A 488 47.69 -15.05 -23.25
C VAL A 488 46.74 -16.06 -22.59
N GLN A 489 45.42 -15.79 -22.54
CA GLN A 489 44.46 -16.68 -21.91
C GLN A 489 44.31 -18.03 -22.64
N VAL A 490 44.40 -18.04 -23.98
CA VAL A 490 44.29 -19.26 -24.81
C VAL A 490 45.48 -20.21 -24.65
N TYR A 491 46.64 -19.72 -24.18
CA TYR A 491 47.83 -20.56 -23.94
C TYR A 491 47.84 -21.21 -22.54
N PHE A 492 46.90 -20.88 -21.65
CA PHE A 492 46.86 -21.37 -20.26
C PHE A 492 45.60 -22.20 -19.91
N ASP A 493 44.66 -22.37 -20.84
CA ASP A 493 43.58 -23.38 -20.80
C ASP A 493 43.96 -24.59 -21.67
#